data_AF-A0A9N9XTT9-F1
#
_entry.id   AF-A0A9N9XTT9-F1
#
_cell.length_a   1.000
_cell.length_b   1.000
_cell.length_c   1.000
_cell.angle_alpha   90.00
_cell.angle_beta   90.00
_cell.angle_gamma   90.00
#
_symmetry.space_group_name_H-M   'P 1'
#
loop_
_entity.id
_entity.type
_entity.pdbx_description
1 polymer ?
#
loop_
_entity_poly.entity_id
_entity_poly.type
_entity_poly.pdbx_seq_one_letter_code
_entity_poly.pdbx_strand_id
1 'polypeptide(L)'
;MDFIKQEDFVKQEEGYEPGIPSHVPPFPWNDEDTKFTMIFRDFGGLPIEPATTVVIALRTLIRFEELIVPFERKINHSDDGLRAWRENHKKAVDLNIVGLPGYPPLRTCHQGISKWNDKAWENRYSYLVEQRRKIIDRRLAQIGIKKSAREQFFRKEPEQPRRAILAHDPSGRLRGIKLHCDWWRPVNVLLRRLARQFPGRSDEILYKFWNPSPGIRFEDTIDELRIVAARRT
;
A
#
# COMPACT_ATOMS: atom_id res chain seq x y z
N MET A 1 40.92 60.47 -47.75
CA MET A 1 42.36 60.19 -47.54
C MET A 1 42.67 60.59 -46.11
N ASP A 2 43.19 59.78 -45.21
CA ASP A 2 43.44 58.34 -45.16
C ASP A 2 43.76 58.00 -43.69
N PHE A 3 43.29 56.82 -43.27
CA PHE A 3 43.84 55.88 -42.28
C PHE A 3 44.57 56.36 -41.01
N ILE A 4 44.01 56.00 -39.84
CA ILE A 4 44.76 55.40 -38.71
C ILE A 4 43.84 54.33 -38.07
N LYS A 5 44.01 53.07 -38.46
CA LYS A 5 44.60 51.92 -37.72
C LYS A 5 43.75 51.37 -36.56
N GLN A 6 43.35 50.11 -36.74
CA GLN A 6 42.79 49.18 -35.77
C GLN A 6 43.83 48.86 -34.69
N GLU A 7 43.43 48.99 -33.42
CA GLU A 7 44.00 48.20 -32.32
C GLU A 7 42.84 47.65 -31.47
N ASP A 8 42.89 46.33 -31.34
CA ASP A 8 42.18 45.39 -30.48
C ASP A 8 41.27 45.92 -29.37
N PHE A 9 39.96 45.73 -29.57
CA PHE A 9 39.01 45.54 -28.47
C PHE A 9 38.31 44.20 -28.66
N VAL A 10 38.86 43.16 -28.05
CA VAL A 10 38.10 41.95 -27.72
C VAL A 10 37.07 42.36 -26.68
N LYS A 11 35.86 42.71 -27.14
CA LYS A 11 34.70 42.77 -26.26
C LYS A 11 34.39 41.33 -25.85
N GLN A 12 34.61 41.01 -24.58
CA GLN A 12 33.99 39.87 -23.93
C GLN A 12 32.48 40.02 -24.10
N GLU A 13 31.87 39.14 -24.89
CA GLU A 13 30.43 38.94 -24.82
C GLU A 13 30.13 38.33 -23.44
N GLU A 14 29.60 39.16 -22.54
CA GLU A 14 28.91 38.67 -21.35
C GLU A 14 27.70 37.85 -21.82
N GLY A 15 27.88 36.53 -21.86
CA GLY A 15 26.80 35.58 -22.02
C GLY A 15 25.84 35.75 -20.86
N TYR A 16 24.68 36.36 -21.13
CA TYR A 16 23.53 36.34 -20.24
C TYR A 16 23.00 34.89 -20.22
N GLU A 17 23.51 34.06 -19.31
CA GLU A 17 22.81 32.83 -18.93
C GLU A 17 21.54 33.24 -18.17
N PRO A 18 20.33 32.94 -18.67
CA PRO A 18 19.14 33.17 -17.89
C PRO A 18 19.22 32.27 -16.66
N GLY A 19 19.48 32.88 -15.51
CA GLY A 19 19.54 32.21 -14.23
C GLY A 19 18.30 31.34 -14.05
N ILE A 20 18.51 30.02 -14.12
CA ILE A 20 17.52 29.04 -13.70
C ILE A 20 17.16 29.43 -12.26
N PRO A 21 15.89 29.71 -11.93
CA PRO A 21 15.52 29.98 -10.55
C PRO A 21 15.85 28.75 -9.70
N SER A 22 16.99 28.80 -9.02
CA SER A 22 17.57 27.73 -8.19
C SER A 22 16.86 27.59 -6.85
N HIS A 23 15.54 27.73 -6.81
CA HIS A 23 14.75 27.48 -5.61
C HIS A 23 13.39 26.87 -5.95
N VAL A 24 13.37 25.84 -6.80
CA VAL A 24 12.35 24.80 -6.62
C VAL A 24 12.77 24.05 -5.35
N PRO A 25 12.07 24.19 -4.21
CA PRO A 25 12.42 23.41 -3.03
C PRO A 25 12.42 21.93 -3.42
N PRO A 26 13.41 21.13 -2.94
CA PRO A 26 13.51 19.73 -3.31
C PRO A 26 12.15 19.08 -3.03
N PHE A 27 11.56 18.53 -4.10
CA PHE A 27 10.26 17.88 -4.02
C PHE A 27 10.37 16.75 -2.98
N PRO A 28 9.54 16.72 -1.92
CA PRO A 28 9.71 15.79 -0.80
C PRO A 28 9.22 14.40 -1.21
N TRP A 29 10.03 13.72 -2.01
CA TRP A 29 9.81 12.37 -2.48
C TRP A 29 11.10 11.59 -2.34
N ASN A 30 11.04 10.50 -1.60
CA ASN A 30 12.19 9.67 -1.30
C ASN A 30 11.97 8.21 -1.73
N ASP A 31 12.98 7.38 -1.50
CA ASP A 31 12.93 5.96 -1.87
C ASP A 31 11.85 5.19 -1.10
N GLU A 32 11.55 5.58 0.15
CA GLU A 32 10.44 4.98 0.91
C GLU A 32 9.09 5.31 0.27
N ASP A 33 8.89 6.55 -0.17
CA ASP A 33 7.66 6.96 -0.87
C ASP A 33 7.50 6.18 -2.17
N THR A 34 8.59 5.99 -2.91
CA THR A 34 8.62 5.13 -4.11
C THR A 34 8.25 3.69 -3.77
N LYS A 35 8.77 3.12 -2.68
CA LYS A 35 8.40 1.78 -2.20
C LYS A 35 6.91 1.70 -1.85
N PHE A 36 6.34 2.71 -1.19
CA PHE A 36 4.94 2.71 -0.80
C PHE A 36 3.97 2.85 -1.98
N THR A 37 4.43 3.31 -3.15
CA THR A 37 3.63 3.20 -4.38
C THR A 37 3.19 1.77 -4.69
N MET A 38 3.92 0.76 -4.20
CA MET A 38 3.55 -0.66 -4.35
C MET A 38 2.21 -1.01 -3.69
N ILE A 39 1.79 -0.31 -2.63
CA ILE A 39 0.43 -0.41 -2.03
C ILE A 39 -0.62 -0.04 -3.07
N PHE A 40 -0.25 0.79 -4.02
CA PHE A 40 -1.08 1.22 -5.12
C PHE A 40 -0.64 0.58 -6.45
N ARG A 41 0.07 -0.56 -6.44
CA ARG A 41 0.31 -1.40 -7.64
C ARG A 41 -0.56 -2.65 -7.65
N ASP A 42 -0.75 -3.22 -8.83
CA ASP A 42 -1.55 -4.42 -8.99
C ASP A 42 -0.92 -5.57 -8.18
N PHE A 43 -1.62 -6.03 -7.15
CA PHE A 43 -1.19 -7.16 -6.32
C PHE A 43 -1.51 -8.52 -6.96
N GLY A 44 -2.16 -8.52 -8.14
CA GLY A 44 -2.54 -9.71 -8.89
C GLY A 44 -4.05 -9.88 -9.05
N GLY A 45 -4.78 -8.83 -9.47
CA GLY A 45 -6.18 -8.97 -9.87
C GLY A 45 -7.17 -9.32 -8.76
N LEU A 46 -7.04 -8.66 -7.60
CA LEU A 46 -7.79 -8.90 -6.36
C LEU A 46 -9.30 -9.13 -6.57
N PRO A 47 -9.80 -10.36 -6.34
CA PRO A 47 -10.19 -10.77 -4.99
C PRO A 47 -9.50 -12.04 -4.52
N ILE A 48 -8.95 -11.99 -3.30
CA ILE A 48 -8.09 -13.02 -2.70
C ILE A 48 -8.88 -14.25 -2.22
N GLU A 49 -10.20 -14.23 -2.20
CA GLU A 49 -11.04 -15.30 -1.64
C GLU A 49 -12.31 -15.48 -2.49
N PRO A 50 -12.84 -16.72 -2.66
CA PRO A 50 -12.46 -17.97 -1.99
C PRO A 50 -11.43 -18.84 -2.74
N ALA A 51 -10.95 -18.43 -3.92
CA ALA A 51 -10.16 -19.28 -4.83
C ALA A 51 -8.66 -19.40 -4.50
N THR A 52 -8.15 -18.78 -3.43
CA THR A 52 -6.71 -18.71 -3.14
C THR A 52 -6.29 -19.74 -2.08
N THR A 53 -5.15 -20.40 -2.32
CA THR A 53 -4.55 -21.36 -1.38
C THR A 53 -3.99 -20.66 -0.14
N VAL A 54 -3.85 -21.40 0.98
CA VAL A 54 -3.27 -20.88 2.23
C VAL A 54 -1.86 -20.32 2.02
N VAL A 55 -1.07 -20.97 1.16
CA VAL A 55 0.30 -20.53 0.84
C VAL A 55 0.30 -19.16 0.18
N ILE A 56 -0.54 -18.96 -0.83
CA ILE A 56 -0.64 -17.66 -1.52
C ILE A 56 -1.19 -16.59 -0.55
N ALA A 57 -2.18 -16.94 0.28
CA ALA A 57 -2.72 -16.01 1.27
C ALA A 57 -1.65 -15.56 2.29
N LEU A 58 -0.83 -16.48 2.80
CA LEU A 58 0.27 -16.16 3.71
C LEU A 58 1.37 -15.33 3.04
N ARG A 59 1.75 -15.63 1.79
CA ARG A 59 2.70 -14.81 1.01
C ARG A 59 2.18 -13.39 0.82
N THR A 60 0.89 -13.24 0.51
CA THR A 60 0.23 -11.94 0.40
C THR A 60 0.22 -11.21 1.74
N LEU A 61 -0.03 -11.92 2.85
CA LEU A 61 0.02 -11.34 4.18
C LEU A 61 1.42 -10.83 4.54
N ILE A 62 2.48 -11.56 4.21
CA ILE A 62 3.87 -11.12 4.43
C ILE A 62 4.14 -9.81 3.66
N ARG A 63 3.72 -9.72 2.39
CA ARG A 63 3.84 -8.48 1.61
C ARG A 63 3.05 -7.32 2.23
N PHE A 64 1.87 -7.59 2.77
CA PHE A 64 1.11 -6.59 3.50
C PHE A 64 1.83 -6.14 4.77
N GLU A 65 2.51 -7.03 5.50
CA GLU A 65 3.32 -6.66 6.66
C GLU A 65 4.51 -5.77 6.29
N GLU A 66 5.15 -6.03 5.16
CA GLU A 66 6.30 -5.26 4.66
C GLU A 66 5.92 -3.87 4.12
N LEU A 67 4.66 -3.69 3.71
CA LEU A 67 4.18 -2.47 3.05
C LEU A 67 3.20 -1.67 3.92
N ILE A 68 2.12 -2.28 4.41
CA ILE A 68 1.05 -1.58 5.14
C ILE A 68 1.58 -1.08 6.49
N VAL A 69 2.30 -1.91 7.25
CA VAL A 69 2.75 -1.53 8.59
C VAL A 69 3.73 -0.34 8.56
N PRO A 70 4.77 -0.31 7.69
CA PRO A 70 5.65 0.86 7.61
C PRO A 70 4.97 2.06 6.97
N PHE A 71 4.10 1.86 5.98
CA PHE A 71 3.34 2.96 5.38
C PHE A 71 2.42 3.64 6.40
N GLU A 72 1.76 2.87 7.25
CA GLU A 72 0.93 3.40 8.33
C GLU A 72 1.73 4.31 9.26
N ARG A 73 2.98 3.96 9.59
CA ARG A 73 3.86 4.83 10.38
C ARG A 73 4.24 6.09 9.60
N LYS A 74 4.56 5.95 8.30
CA LYS A 74 4.91 7.09 7.42
C LYS A 74 3.78 8.12 7.34
N ILE A 75 2.53 7.68 7.31
CA ILE A 75 1.36 8.57 7.31
C ILE A 75 0.87 8.94 8.72
N ASN A 76 1.69 8.68 9.75
CA ASN A 76 1.38 8.93 11.17
C ASN A 76 0.03 8.35 11.61
N HIS A 77 -0.33 7.18 11.09
CA HIS A 77 -1.59 6.50 11.39
C HIS A 77 -2.84 7.37 11.17
N SER A 78 -2.78 8.31 10.21
CA SER A 78 -3.78 9.37 10.05
C SER A 78 -4.31 9.50 8.63
N ASP A 79 -5.58 9.91 8.51
CA ASP A 79 -6.18 10.19 7.20
C ASP A 79 -5.59 11.45 6.56
N ASP A 80 -5.23 12.45 7.36
CA ASP A 80 -4.57 13.66 6.87
C ASP A 80 -3.18 13.33 6.32
N GLY A 81 -2.44 12.42 6.98
CA GLY A 81 -1.18 11.88 6.47
C GLY A 81 -1.37 11.10 5.16
N LEU A 82 -2.44 10.30 5.03
CA LEU A 82 -2.77 9.61 3.77
C LEU A 82 -3.05 10.61 2.64
N ARG A 83 -3.84 11.67 2.91
CA ARG A 83 -4.14 12.71 1.93
C ARG A 83 -2.89 13.48 1.54
N ALA A 84 -2.06 13.88 2.50
CA ALA A 84 -0.81 14.58 2.24
C ALA A 84 0.14 13.73 1.37
N TRP A 85 0.29 12.44 1.72
CA TRP A 85 1.09 11.51 0.93
C TRP A 85 0.54 11.35 -0.49
N ARG A 86 -0.78 11.21 -0.65
CA ARG A 86 -1.45 11.14 -1.96
C ARG A 86 -1.17 12.38 -2.81
N GLU A 87 -1.30 13.58 -2.26
CA GLU A 87 -1.04 14.82 -3.01
C GLU A 87 0.43 14.91 -3.46
N ASN A 88 1.37 14.46 -2.63
CA ASN A 88 2.77 14.33 -3.05
C ASN A 88 2.89 13.29 -4.17
N HIS A 89 2.28 12.13 -4.05
CA HIS A 89 2.36 11.10 -5.09
C HIS A 89 1.81 11.56 -6.44
N LYS A 90 0.71 12.32 -6.47
CA LYS A 90 0.20 12.93 -7.71
C LYS A 90 1.24 13.83 -8.37
N LYS A 91 1.88 14.72 -7.59
CA LYS A 91 2.97 15.58 -8.07
C LYS A 91 4.15 14.76 -8.58
N ALA A 92 4.53 13.68 -7.89
CA ALA A 92 5.61 12.80 -8.31
C ALA A 92 5.34 12.14 -9.67
N VAL A 93 4.08 11.72 -9.90
CA VAL A 93 3.65 11.19 -11.19
C VAL A 93 3.67 12.26 -12.26
N ASP A 94 3.15 13.47 -11.98
CA ASP A 94 3.12 14.57 -12.94
C ASP A 94 4.53 15.06 -13.31
N LEU A 95 5.51 14.89 -12.42
CA LEU A 95 6.94 15.13 -12.64
C LEU A 95 7.69 13.94 -13.26
N ASN A 96 7.01 12.84 -13.61
CA ASN A 96 7.59 11.59 -14.12
C ASN A 96 8.64 10.94 -13.19
N ILE A 97 8.60 11.22 -11.89
CA ILE A 97 9.50 10.61 -10.90
C ILE A 97 9.06 9.17 -10.62
N VAL A 98 7.76 8.91 -10.65
CA VAL A 98 7.18 7.57 -10.48
C VAL A 98 6.11 7.28 -11.51
N GLY A 99 5.99 6.01 -11.89
CA GLY A 99 5.00 5.57 -12.88
C GLY A 99 3.56 5.66 -12.36
N LEU A 100 2.61 5.84 -13.27
CA LEU A 100 1.19 5.85 -12.95
C LEU A 100 0.76 4.47 -12.39
N PRO A 101 0.05 4.43 -11.25
CA PRO A 101 -0.54 3.21 -10.70
C PRO A 101 -1.41 2.44 -11.69
N GLY A 102 -1.14 1.14 -11.86
CA GLY A 102 -1.72 0.33 -12.95
C GLY A 102 -3.20 -0.04 -12.82
N TYR A 103 -3.72 -0.32 -11.61
CA TYR A 103 -5.14 -0.70 -11.43
C TYR A 103 -5.60 -0.64 -9.97
N PRO A 104 -6.84 -0.18 -9.65
CA PRO A 104 -7.77 0.52 -10.54
C PRO A 104 -7.21 1.88 -10.96
N PRO A 105 -7.62 2.43 -12.12
CA PRO A 105 -7.13 3.72 -12.60
C PRO A 105 -7.39 4.82 -11.57
N LEU A 106 -6.31 5.46 -11.12
CA LEU A 106 -6.38 6.58 -10.15
C LEU A 106 -6.51 7.93 -10.84
N ARG A 107 -6.37 7.94 -12.18
CA ARG A 107 -6.47 9.08 -13.07
C ARG A 107 -7.39 8.71 -14.22
N THR A 108 -8.40 9.52 -14.48
CA THR A 108 -9.21 9.43 -15.69
C THR A 108 -8.75 10.51 -16.66
N CYS A 109 -8.59 10.15 -17.93
CA CYS A 109 -8.34 11.10 -19.01
C CYS A 109 -9.59 11.13 -19.88
N HIS A 110 -10.24 12.29 -19.96
CA HIS A 110 -11.39 12.49 -20.85
C HIS A 110 -11.18 13.79 -21.62
N GLN A 111 -11.21 13.72 -22.96
CA GLN A 111 -11.01 14.87 -23.85
C GLN A 111 -9.73 15.67 -23.56
N GLY A 112 -8.62 14.99 -23.26
CA GLY A 112 -7.34 15.64 -22.93
C GLY A 112 -7.26 16.23 -21.51
N ILE A 113 -8.38 16.24 -20.77
CA ILE A 113 -8.42 16.68 -19.38
C ILE A 113 -8.14 15.47 -18.48
N SER A 114 -7.06 15.56 -17.73
CA SER A 114 -6.72 14.59 -16.69
C SER A 114 -7.32 14.98 -15.35
N LYS A 115 -8.07 14.08 -14.73
CA LYS A 115 -8.57 14.25 -13.37
C LYS A 115 -8.16 13.09 -12.48
N TRP A 116 -7.63 13.41 -11.32
CA TRP A 116 -7.35 12.43 -10.27
C TRP A 116 -8.65 12.00 -9.58
N ASN A 117 -8.75 10.70 -9.27
CA ASN A 117 -9.85 10.12 -8.53
C ASN A 117 -9.42 9.80 -7.09
N ASP A 118 -9.47 10.81 -6.22
CA ASP A 118 -9.05 10.72 -4.81
C ASP A 118 -9.77 9.62 -4.04
N LYS A 119 -11.04 9.38 -4.38
CA LYS A 119 -11.87 8.32 -3.81
C LYS A 119 -11.33 6.93 -4.14
N ALA A 120 -10.76 6.73 -5.33
CA ALA A 120 -10.18 5.45 -5.71
C ALA A 120 -8.94 5.10 -4.86
N TRP A 121 -8.17 6.09 -4.39
CA TRP A 121 -7.06 5.88 -3.46
C TRP A 121 -7.55 5.34 -2.12
N GLU A 122 -8.54 6.00 -1.54
CA GLU A 122 -9.11 5.65 -0.22
C GLU A 122 -9.79 4.28 -0.27
N ASN A 123 -10.56 4.00 -1.33
CA ASN A 123 -11.19 2.70 -1.56
C ASN A 123 -10.16 1.59 -1.69
N ARG A 124 -9.08 1.81 -2.44
CA ARG A 124 -8.02 0.82 -2.61
C ARG A 124 -7.31 0.53 -1.30
N TYR A 125 -6.98 1.58 -0.56
CA TYR A 125 -6.30 1.43 0.71
C TYR A 125 -7.18 0.67 1.72
N SER A 126 -8.46 1.07 1.82
CA SER A 126 -9.47 0.36 2.62
C SER A 126 -9.59 -1.11 2.25
N TYR A 127 -9.62 -1.41 0.96
CA TYR A 127 -9.74 -2.76 0.46
C TYR A 127 -8.55 -3.63 0.89
N LEU A 128 -7.31 -3.13 0.81
CA LEU A 128 -6.13 -3.86 1.26
C LEU A 128 -6.15 -4.16 2.76
N VAL A 129 -6.59 -3.20 3.57
CA VAL A 129 -6.79 -3.38 5.01
C VAL A 129 -7.84 -4.48 5.29
N GLU A 130 -8.95 -4.46 4.55
CA GLU A 130 -9.99 -5.48 4.66
C GLU A 130 -9.48 -6.86 4.26
N GLN A 131 -8.72 -6.95 3.16
CA GLN A 131 -8.12 -8.21 2.72
C GLN A 131 -7.13 -8.76 3.75
N ARG A 132 -6.25 -7.91 4.30
CA ARG A 132 -5.35 -8.31 5.38
C ARG A 132 -6.13 -8.90 6.56
N ARG A 133 -7.20 -8.24 6.98
CA ARG A 133 -8.08 -8.73 8.06
C ARG A 133 -8.72 -10.08 7.72
N LYS A 134 -9.22 -10.26 6.49
CA LYS A 134 -9.85 -11.52 6.04
C LYS A 134 -8.86 -12.69 6.04
N ILE A 135 -7.66 -12.48 5.52
CA ILE A 135 -6.60 -13.50 5.51
C ILE A 135 -6.26 -13.94 6.94
N ILE A 136 -6.05 -12.97 7.83
CA ILE A 136 -5.74 -13.24 9.24
C ILE A 136 -6.88 -14.01 9.91
N ASP A 137 -8.13 -13.56 9.76
CA ASP A 137 -9.29 -14.20 10.39
C ASP A 137 -9.48 -15.65 9.90
N ARG A 138 -9.38 -15.87 8.58
CA ARG A 138 -9.43 -17.21 7.99
C ARG A 138 -8.31 -18.09 8.53
N ARG A 139 -7.10 -17.55 8.64
CA ARG A 139 -5.96 -18.31 9.16
C ARG A 139 -6.11 -18.67 10.63
N LEU A 140 -6.58 -17.73 11.45
CA LEU A 140 -6.90 -17.98 12.85
C LEU A 140 -7.97 -19.08 13.01
N ALA A 141 -8.99 -19.08 12.13
CA ALA A 141 -10.00 -20.13 12.12
C ALA A 141 -9.41 -21.51 11.79
N GLN A 142 -8.54 -21.58 10.79
CA GLN A 142 -7.88 -22.83 10.36
C GLN A 142 -7.01 -23.46 11.44
N ILE A 143 -6.36 -22.65 12.29
CA ILE A 143 -5.53 -23.16 13.39
C ILE A 143 -6.34 -23.40 14.68
N GLY A 144 -7.67 -23.30 14.61
CA GLY A 144 -8.58 -23.67 15.71
C GLY A 144 -8.87 -22.54 16.71
N ILE A 145 -8.59 -21.27 16.39
CA ILE A 145 -8.94 -20.16 17.27
C ILE A 145 -10.45 -19.91 17.24
N LYS A 146 -11.07 -19.95 18.43
CA LYS A 146 -12.51 -19.72 18.62
C LYS A 146 -12.92 -18.33 18.12
N LYS A 147 -14.13 -18.23 17.56
CA LYS A 147 -14.70 -16.99 17.01
C LYS A 147 -14.63 -15.81 18.00
N SER A 148 -14.94 -16.03 19.27
CA SER A 148 -14.87 -14.99 20.32
C SER A 148 -13.47 -14.38 20.48
N ALA A 149 -12.42 -15.20 20.43
CA ALA A 149 -11.04 -14.73 20.51
C ALA A 149 -10.60 -14.03 19.22
N ARG A 150 -11.08 -14.50 18.05
CA ARG A 150 -10.85 -13.84 16.74
C ARG A 150 -11.48 -12.45 16.67
N GLU A 151 -12.70 -12.29 17.18
CA GLU A 151 -13.37 -10.98 17.25
C GLU A 151 -12.62 -9.97 18.13
N GLN A 152 -11.86 -10.45 19.11
CA GLN A 152 -11.00 -9.62 19.97
C GLN A 152 -9.59 -9.41 19.41
N PHE A 153 -9.19 -10.11 18.34
CA PHE A 153 -7.83 -10.11 17.82
C PHE A 153 -7.31 -8.70 17.51
N PHE A 154 -8.16 -7.87 16.88
CA PHE A 154 -7.85 -6.48 16.57
C PHE A 154 -8.28 -5.48 17.67
N ARG A 155 -8.83 -5.92 18.81
CA ARG A 155 -9.54 -5.10 19.82
C ARG A 155 -10.73 -4.30 19.24
N LYS A 156 -11.71 -4.01 20.10
CA LYS A 156 -12.86 -3.14 19.75
C LYS A 156 -12.56 -1.65 19.96
N GLU A 157 -11.59 -1.36 20.80
CA GLU A 157 -11.08 -0.01 21.08
C GLU A 157 -9.54 -0.06 21.03
N PRO A 158 -8.89 0.76 20.20
CA PRO A 158 -7.45 0.77 20.08
C PRO A 158 -6.86 1.68 21.17
N GLU A 159 -5.60 1.47 21.53
CA GLU A 159 -4.89 2.38 22.44
C GLU A 159 -4.73 3.79 21.84
N GLN A 160 -4.79 3.91 20.51
CA GLN A 160 -4.81 5.16 19.78
C GLN A 160 -5.88 5.10 18.66
N PRO A 161 -7.07 5.70 18.86
CA PRO A 161 -8.13 5.66 17.86
C PRO A 161 -7.78 6.51 16.65
N ARG A 162 -7.55 5.83 15.52
CA ARG A 162 -7.54 6.47 14.21
C ARG A 162 -8.95 6.98 13.88
N ARG A 163 -9.06 8.20 13.34
CA ARG A 163 -10.26 8.65 12.62
C ARG A 163 -10.34 7.85 11.31
N ALA A 164 -11.44 7.15 11.12
CA ALA A 164 -11.57 6.04 10.19
C ALA A 164 -11.29 6.39 8.72
N ILE A 165 -10.55 5.53 8.02
CA ILE A 165 -10.64 5.45 6.56
C ILE A 165 -12.08 5.06 6.25
N LEU A 166 -12.81 5.97 5.64
CA LEU A 166 -14.15 5.71 5.18
C LEU A 166 -14.05 4.81 3.94
N ALA A 167 -14.52 3.57 4.04
CA ALA A 167 -14.75 2.76 2.86
C ALA A 167 -16.17 3.04 2.36
N HIS A 168 -16.32 3.18 1.05
CA HIS A 168 -17.65 3.16 0.44
C HIS A 168 -18.03 1.72 0.15
N ASP A 169 -19.25 1.33 0.54
CA ASP A 169 -19.80 0.08 0.06
C ASP A 169 -20.25 0.21 -1.43
N PRO A 170 -20.60 -0.90 -2.11
CA PRO A 170 -21.04 -0.87 -3.50
C PRO A 170 -22.28 -0.01 -3.77
N SER A 171 -23.03 0.36 -2.72
CA SER A 171 -24.19 1.26 -2.79
C SER A 171 -23.81 2.75 -2.60
N GLY A 172 -22.52 3.05 -2.47
CA GLY A 172 -22.00 4.39 -2.24
C GLY A 172 -22.11 4.86 -0.79
N ARG A 173 -22.68 4.05 0.12
CA ARG A 173 -22.81 4.41 1.54
C ARG A 173 -21.46 4.31 2.23
N LEU A 174 -21.16 5.32 3.05
CA LEU A 174 -19.99 5.31 3.93
C LEU A 174 -20.17 4.20 4.96
N ARG A 175 -19.52 3.05 4.75
CA ARG A 175 -19.21 2.16 5.86
C ARG A 175 -17.78 2.46 6.23
N GLY A 176 -17.61 3.32 7.22
CA GLY A 176 -16.33 3.40 7.91
C GLY A 176 -15.90 1.98 8.22
N ILE A 177 -14.75 1.55 7.69
CA ILE A 177 -14.04 0.49 8.39
C ILE A 177 -13.81 1.16 9.73
N LYS A 178 -14.51 0.72 10.77
CA LYS A 178 -14.30 1.27 12.10
C LYS A 178 -12.89 0.84 12.50
N LEU A 179 -11.89 1.63 12.10
CA LEU A 179 -10.48 1.47 12.39
C LEU A 179 -10.17 1.86 13.85
N HIS A 180 -11.16 1.70 14.73
CA HIS A 180 -11.00 1.75 16.18
C HIS A 180 -10.36 0.44 16.66
N CYS A 181 -9.38 -0.07 15.93
CA CYS A 181 -8.79 -1.38 16.19
C CYS A 181 -7.33 -1.39 15.73
N ASP A 182 -6.55 -2.30 16.29
CA ASP A 182 -5.11 -2.44 16.07
C ASP A 182 -4.76 -3.10 14.73
N TRP A 183 -5.56 -2.87 13.68
CA TRP A 183 -5.37 -3.51 12.38
C TRP A 183 -4.00 -3.16 11.75
N TRP A 184 -3.43 -1.99 12.05
CA TRP A 184 -2.14 -1.54 11.53
C TRP A 184 -0.95 -2.16 12.28
N ARG A 185 -1.17 -2.79 13.44
CA ARG A 185 -0.10 -3.43 14.20
C ARG A 185 0.44 -4.65 13.45
N PRO A 186 1.74 -4.95 13.56
CA PRO A 186 2.30 -6.19 13.02
C PRO A 186 1.53 -7.42 13.50
N VAL A 187 1.27 -8.37 12.62
CA VAL A 187 0.57 -9.63 12.91
C VAL A 187 1.25 -10.36 14.05
N ASN A 188 2.58 -10.40 14.10
CA ASN A 188 3.32 -11.03 15.21
C ASN A 188 3.04 -10.38 16.57
N VAL A 189 2.85 -9.06 16.61
CA VAL A 189 2.47 -8.36 17.85
C VAL A 189 1.06 -8.76 18.27
N LEU A 190 0.13 -8.82 17.31
CA LEU A 190 -1.25 -9.23 17.55
C LEU A 190 -1.35 -10.71 17.96
N LEU A 191 -0.57 -11.60 17.34
CA LEU A 191 -0.47 -13.02 17.67
C LEU A 191 0.09 -13.24 19.07
N ARG A 192 1.17 -12.55 19.45
CA ARG A 192 1.72 -12.62 20.81
C ARG A 192 0.69 -12.15 21.85
N ARG A 193 -0.08 -11.12 21.53
CA ARG A 193 -1.17 -10.67 22.41
C ARG A 193 -2.28 -11.70 22.53
N LEU A 194 -2.73 -12.28 21.42
CA LEU A 194 -3.71 -13.38 21.42
C LEU A 194 -3.19 -14.56 22.25
N ALA A 195 -1.94 -14.95 22.04
CA ALA A 195 -1.27 -16.06 22.70
C ALA A 195 -1.22 -15.94 24.23
N ARG A 196 -1.21 -14.72 24.79
CA ARG A 196 -1.33 -14.50 26.25
C ARG A 196 -2.64 -15.02 26.83
N GLN A 197 -3.69 -15.17 26.02
CA GLN A 197 -4.96 -15.78 26.43
C GLN A 197 -4.88 -17.31 26.50
N PHE A 198 -3.78 -17.91 26.04
CA PHE A 198 -3.55 -19.35 25.99
C PHE A 198 -2.18 -19.70 26.63
N PRO A 199 -2.07 -19.68 27.97
CA PRO A 199 -0.84 -20.02 28.67
C PRO A 199 -0.28 -21.38 28.21
N GLY A 200 1.03 -21.44 27.94
CA GLY A 200 1.70 -22.66 27.47
C GLY A 200 1.55 -22.98 25.98
N ARG A 201 0.76 -22.23 25.20
CA ARG A 201 0.53 -22.48 23.76
C ARG A 201 0.98 -21.34 22.85
N SER A 202 1.78 -20.41 23.37
CA SER A 202 2.15 -19.19 22.64
C SER A 202 2.94 -19.49 21.37
N ASP A 203 4.01 -20.27 21.49
CA ASP A 203 4.86 -20.62 20.35
C ASP A 203 4.12 -21.52 19.35
N GLU A 204 3.24 -22.40 19.84
CA GLU A 204 2.37 -23.23 19.01
C GLU A 204 1.44 -22.39 18.14
N ILE A 205 0.82 -21.34 18.69
CA ILE A 205 -0.08 -20.43 17.95
C ILE A 205 0.69 -19.69 16.86
N LEU A 206 1.87 -19.13 17.19
CA LEU A 206 2.70 -18.43 16.21
C LEU A 206 3.16 -19.38 15.11
N TYR A 207 3.67 -20.56 15.48
CA TYR A 207 4.13 -21.58 14.55
C TYR A 207 3.01 -22.03 13.61
N LYS A 208 1.86 -22.43 14.17
CA LYS A 208 0.70 -22.87 13.38
C LYS A 208 0.17 -21.75 12.49
N PHE A 209 0.19 -20.49 12.94
CA PHE A 209 -0.29 -19.39 12.11
C PHE A 209 0.55 -19.24 10.84
N TRP A 210 1.88 -19.23 10.95
CA TRP A 210 2.76 -18.98 9.80
C TRP A 210 3.08 -20.22 8.96
N ASN A 211 2.96 -21.41 9.52
CA ASN A 211 3.29 -22.64 8.81
C ASN A 211 2.00 -23.36 8.37
N PRO A 212 1.70 -23.45 7.06
CA PRO A 212 0.66 -24.33 6.57
C PRO A 212 0.98 -25.76 7.04
N SER A 213 -0.01 -26.46 7.61
CA SER A 213 0.20 -27.81 8.17
C SER A 213 0.85 -28.75 7.15
N PRO A 214 1.67 -29.73 7.60
CA PRO A 214 2.30 -30.72 6.73
C PRO A 214 1.20 -31.52 6.01
N GLY A 215 1.04 -31.25 4.72
CA GLY A 215 -0.08 -31.76 3.92
C GLY A 215 -0.40 -30.88 2.71
N ILE A 216 0.05 -29.62 2.71
CA ILE A 216 0.03 -28.74 1.53
C ILE A 216 1.47 -28.62 1.02
N ARG A 217 1.84 -29.42 0.01
CA ARG A 217 3.17 -29.32 -0.62
C ARG A 217 3.24 -28.05 -1.48
N PHE A 218 4.41 -27.40 -1.47
CA PHE A 218 4.68 -26.19 -2.25
C PHE A 218 4.70 -26.41 -3.77
N GLU A 219 4.78 -27.67 -4.20
CA GLU A 219 4.91 -28.05 -5.62
C GLU A 219 3.57 -28.24 -6.33
N ASP A 220 2.50 -28.57 -5.59
CA ASP A 220 1.17 -28.84 -6.18
C ASP A 220 0.43 -27.57 -6.65
N THR A 221 1.01 -26.37 -6.43
CA THR A 221 0.35 -25.08 -6.71
C THR A 221 0.79 -24.40 -8.00
N ILE A 222 1.84 -24.89 -8.67
CA ILE A 222 2.30 -24.30 -9.94
C ILE A 222 1.36 -24.70 -11.09
N ASP A 223 0.79 -25.92 -11.04
CA ASP A 223 -0.14 -26.39 -12.08
C ASP A 223 -1.54 -25.76 -11.98
N GLU A 224 -2.02 -25.40 -10.79
CA GLU A 224 -3.32 -24.71 -10.65
C GLU A 224 -3.33 -23.31 -11.26
N LEU A 225 -2.21 -22.58 -11.20
CA LEU A 225 -2.09 -21.24 -11.79
C LEU A 225 -2.08 -21.27 -13.33
N ARG A 226 -1.63 -22.37 -13.95
CA ARG A 226 -1.70 -22.56 -15.41
C ARG A 226 -3.12 -22.86 -15.88
N ILE A 227 -3.90 -23.60 -15.10
CA ILE A 227 -5.27 -24.00 -15.46
C ILE A 227 -6.25 -22.81 -15.42
N VAL A 228 -6.06 -21.86 -14.50
CA VAL A 228 -6.92 -20.66 -14.40
C VAL A 228 -6.64 -19.66 -15.53
N ALA A 229 -5.39 -19.55 -15.99
CA ALA A 229 -5.03 -18.67 -17.11
C ALA A 229 -5.60 -19.17 -18.46
N ALA A 230 -5.71 -20.50 -18.65
CA ALA A 230 -6.22 -21.10 -19.88
C ALA A 230 -7.76 -21.04 -20.04
N ARG A 231 -8.51 -20.69 -18.99
CA ARG A 231 -9.99 -20.61 -19.01
C ARG A 231 -10.54 -19.20 -19.22
N ARG A 232 -9.68 -18.22 -19.52
CA ARG A 232 -10.07 -16.81 -19.72
C ARG A 232 -9.73 -16.25 -21.10
N THR A 233 -9.44 -17.11 -22.08
CA THR A 233 -9.35 -16.75 -23.51
C THR A 233 -10.64 -17.07 -24.22
#